data_AF-A0A7V9CSR5-F1
#
_entry.id   AF-A0A7V9CSR5-F1
#
_cell.length_a   1.000
_cell.length_b   1.000
_cell.length_c   1.000
_cell.angle_alpha   90.00
_cell.angle_beta   90.00
_cell.angle_gamma   90.00
#
_symmetry.space_group_name_H-M   'P 1'
#
loop_
_entity.id
_entity.type
_entity.pdbx_description
1 polymer ?
#
loop_
_entity_poly.entity_id
_entity_poly.type
_entity_poly.pdbx_seq_one_letter_code
_entity_poly.pdbx_strand_id
1 'polypeptide(L)'
;MGLNPTRSPGQFGRIRGRGHLEEPDRLRFLSEARRVAPELVVCDSHFRPAEAPVQRQERLLNDGSRWEVYKRYFKGAELAAELGGGNVLHEGRFAVVRA
;
A
#
# COMPACT_ATOMS: atom_id res chain seq x y z
N MET A 1 2.81 25.94 -28.21
CA MET A 1 3.09 24.63 -27.59
C MET A 1 3.39 24.90 -26.13
N GLY A 2 2.37 24.83 -25.27
CA GLY A 2 2.40 25.39 -23.91
C GLY A 2 3.14 24.47 -22.93
N LEU A 3 4.18 25.01 -22.30
CA LEU A 3 4.85 24.40 -21.15
C LEU A 3 3.87 24.49 -19.97
N ASN A 4 3.45 23.34 -19.44
CA ASN A 4 2.54 23.25 -18.31
C ASN A 4 3.33 23.50 -17.01
N PRO A 5 3.13 24.63 -16.31
CA PRO A 5 3.91 24.97 -15.13
C PRO A 5 3.08 24.66 -13.90
N THR A 6 3.34 23.53 -13.23
CA THR A 6 3.03 23.29 -11.79
C THR A 6 3.39 21.87 -11.41
N ARG A 7 4.64 21.65 -10.99
CA ARG A 7 4.96 20.57 -10.06
C ARG A 7 5.94 21.14 -9.04
N SER A 8 5.39 21.62 -7.93
CA SER A 8 6.19 21.75 -6.72
C SER A 8 6.61 20.34 -6.31
N PRO A 9 7.88 20.08 -5.95
CA PRO A 9 8.28 18.79 -5.40
C PRO A 9 7.68 18.67 -3.99
N GLY A 10 6.39 18.31 -3.92
CA GLY A 10 5.77 17.88 -2.68
C GLY A 10 6.54 16.67 -2.15
N GLN A 11 6.85 16.69 -0.86
CA GLN A 11 7.56 15.61 -0.19
C GLN A 11 6.63 14.39 -0.13
N PHE A 12 6.70 13.51 -1.13
CA PHE A 12 5.86 12.31 -1.20
C PHE A 12 6.31 11.29 -0.15
N GLY A 13 5.41 10.89 0.75
CA GLY A 13 5.60 9.67 1.52
C GLY A 13 5.46 8.46 0.61
N ARG A 14 6.56 7.74 0.32
CA ARG A 14 6.50 6.44 -0.36
C ARG A 14 6.38 5.33 0.65
N ILE A 15 5.27 4.60 0.59
CA ILE A 15 4.97 3.55 1.56
C ILE A 15 4.81 2.22 0.82
N ARG A 16 5.50 1.19 1.32
CA ARG A 16 5.41 -0.19 0.83
C ARG A 16 4.91 -1.10 1.95
N GLY A 17 4.11 -2.10 1.57
CA GLY A 17 3.84 -3.27 2.43
C GLY A 17 2.67 -3.13 3.41
N ARG A 18 1.63 -2.35 3.08
CA ARG A 18 0.45 -2.17 3.93
C ARG A 18 -0.39 -3.44 4.05
N GLY A 19 -0.25 -4.38 3.12
CA GLY A 19 -0.82 -5.72 3.18
C GLY A 19 -0.34 -6.57 4.36
N HIS A 20 0.69 -6.16 5.11
CA HIS A 20 1.20 -6.92 6.27
C HIS A 20 0.65 -6.45 7.61
N LEU A 21 -0.20 -5.42 7.60
CA LEU A 21 -0.76 -4.85 8.81
C LEU A 21 -2.20 -5.33 8.99
N GLU A 22 -2.50 -5.79 10.20
CA GLU A 22 -3.87 -6.00 10.63
C GLU A 22 -4.61 -4.64 10.73
N GLU A 23 -5.94 -4.68 10.79
CA GLU A 23 -6.76 -3.47 10.64
C GLU A 23 -6.43 -2.34 11.62
N PRO A 24 -6.26 -2.59 12.93
CA PRO A 24 -5.93 -1.53 13.88
C PRO A 24 -4.62 -0.82 13.52
N ASP A 25 -3.60 -1.58 13.10
CA ASP A 25 -2.30 -1.04 12.72
C ASP A 25 -2.35 -0.29 11.39
N ARG A 26 -3.17 -0.73 10.42
CA ARG A 26 -3.39 0.01 9.17
C ARG A 26 -3.98 1.39 9.41
N LEU A 27 -4.96 1.49 10.31
CA LEU A 27 -5.62 2.74 10.65
C LEU A 27 -4.66 3.69 11.36
N ARG A 28 -3.93 3.17 12.36
CA ARG A 28 -2.90 3.95 13.08
C ARG A 28 -1.81 4.44 12.13
N PHE A 29 -1.33 3.57 11.26
CA PHE A 29 -0.33 3.90 10.26
C PHE A 29 -0.81 5.03 9.32
N LEU A 30 -2.05 4.95 8.84
CA LEU A 30 -2.61 5.97 7.93
C LEU A 30 -2.74 7.33 8.62
N SER A 31 -3.13 7.35 9.90
CA SER A 31 -3.17 8.57 10.72
C SER A 31 -1.79 9.23 10.78
N GLU A 32 -0.76 8.46 11.10
CA GLU A 32 0.61 8.98 11.18
C GLU A 32 1.18 9.41 9.83
N ALA A 33 0.90 8.66 8.76
CA ALA A 33 1.34 9.00 7.43
C ALA A 33 0.77 10.36 6.99
N ARG A 34 -0.53 10.59 7.24
CA ARG A 34 -1.21 11.87 6.94
C ARG A 34 -0.70 13.02 7.81
N ARG A 35 -0.28 12.74 9.05
CA ARG A 35 0.35 13.75 9.91
C ARG A 35 1.68 14.23 9.33
N VAL A 36 2.44 13.33 8.70
CA VAL A 36 3.80 13.62 8.19
C VAL A 36 3.79 14.22 6.79
N ALA A 37 2.87 13.81 5.92
CA ALA A 37 2.79 14.29 4.54
C ALA A 37 1.34 14.51 4.11
N PRO A 38 1.03 15.64 3.44
CA PRO A 38 -0.30 15.91 2.92
C PRO A 38 -0.67 15.06 1.70
N GLU A 39 0.32 14.42 1.07
CA GLU A 39 0.13 13.52 -0.07
C GLU A 39 0.88 12.20 0.15
N LEU A 40 0.20 11.09 -0.09
CA LEU A 40 0.70 9.73 0.07
C LEU A 40 0.67 8.99 -1.25
N VAL A 41 1.78 8.32 -1.58
CA VAL A 41 1.83 7.36 -2.69
C VAL A 41 2.10 5.98 -2.10
N VAL A 42 1.09 5.13 -2.12
CA VAL A 42 1.16 3.76 -1.60
C VAL A 42 1.32 2.78 -2.75
N CYS A 43 2.31 1.90 -2.63
CA CYS A 43 2.53 0.78 -3.53
C CYS A 43 2.36 -0.52 -2.75
N ASP A 44 1.42 -1.37 -3.17
CA ASP A 44 1.20 -2.68 -2.56
C ASP A 44 1.17 -3.82 -3.59
N SER A 45 1.40 -5.05 -3.12
CA SER A 45 1.27 -6.24 -3.95
C SER A 45 -0.19 -6.42 -4.33
N HIS A 46 -0.44 -6.55 -5.63
CA HIS A 46 -1.79 -6.74 -6.13
C HIS A 46 -2.22 -8.20 -6.04
N PHE A 47 -3.54 -8.40 -5.92
CA PHE A 47 -4.20 -9.69 -5.91
C PHE A 47 -3.85 -10.53 -7.15
N ARG A 48 -3.62 -11.83 -6.94
CA ARG A 48 -3.52 -12.83 -8.03
C ARG A 48 -4.78 -13.69 -7.99
N PRO A 49 -5.41 -14.02 -9.14
CA PRO A 49 -6.69 -14.75 -9.19
C PRO A 49 -6.75 -16.07 -8.43
N ALA A 50 -5.60 -16.71 -8.17
CA ALA A 50 -5.50 -18.00 -7.50
C ALA A 50 -5.20 -17.92 -5.99
N GLU A 51 -5.08 -16.73 -5.41
CA GLU A 51 -4.69 -16.55 -4.01
C GLU A 51 -5.88 -16.02 -3.19
N ALA A 52 -6.09 -16.52 -1.97
CA ALA A 52 -7.08 -15.93 -1.07
C ALA A 52 -6.71 -14.46 -0.76
N PRO A 53 -7.69 -13.53 -0.66
CA PRO A 53 -7.42 -12.10 -0.43
C PRO A 53 -6.69 -11.79 0.89
N VAL A 54 -6.90 -12.64 1.90
CA VAL A 54 -6.24 -12.56 3.20
C VAL A 54 -5.65 -13.94 3.52
N GLN A 55 -4.40 -13.95 3.95
CA GLN A 55 -3.65 -15.17 4.27
C GLN A 55 -2.76 -14.94 5.49
N ARG A 56 -2.54 -16.02 6.24
CA ARG A 56 -1.40 -16.12 7.16
C ARG A 56 -0.42 -17.10 6.53
N GLN A 57 0.80 -16.65 6.28
CA GLN A 57 1.81 -17.45 5.61
C GLN A 57 2.97 -17.72 6.57
N GLU A 58 3.32 -18.99 6.77
CA GLU A 58 4.51 -19.36 7.51
C GLU A 58 5.78 -19.04 6.70
N ARG A 59 6.81 -18.58 7.39
CA ARG A 59 8.14 -18.32 6.87
C ARG A 59 9.16 -18.99 7.78
N LEU A 60 9.95 -19.86 7.18
CA LEU A 60 11.18 -20.38 7.78
C LEU A 60 12.33 -19.49 7.34
N LEU A 61 13.02 -18.87 8.30
CA LEU A 61 14.21 -18.08 8.03
C LEU A 61 15.46 -18.99 8.00
N ASN A 62 16.56 -18.46 7.47
CA ASN A 62 17.82 -19.22 7.32
C ASN A 62 18.41 -19.70 8.65
N ASP A 63 18.02 -19.08 9.77
CA ASP A 63 18.40 -19.48 11.14
C ASP A 63 17.49 -20.58 11.73
N GLY A 64 16.50 -21.06 10.95
CA GLY A 64 15.55 -22.07 11.37
C GLY A 64 14.35 -21.53 12.16
N SER A 65 14.28 -20.23 12.43
CA SER A 65 13.13 -19.64 13.11
C SER A 65 11.89 -19.62 12.20
N ARG A 66 10.72 -19.84 12.81
CA ARG A 66 9.42 -19.84 12.13
C ARG A 66 8.63 -18.60 12.51
N TRP A 67 8.11 -17.94 11.50
CA TRP A 67 7.34 -16.71 11.64
C TRP A 67 6.06 -16.81 10.84
N GLU A 68 4.99 -16.26 11.39
CA GLU A 68 3.73 -16.16 10.70
C GLU A 68 3.52 -14.73 10.21
N VAL A 69 3.27 -14.57 8.92
CA VAL A 69 3.12 -13.27 8.28
C VAL A 69 1.69 -13.12 7.79
N TYR A 70 1.00 -12.13 8.34
CA TYR A 70 -0.28 -11.68 7.79
C TYR A 70 -0.07 -11.06 6.41
N LYS A 71 -0.93 -11.41 5.46
CA LYS A 71 -0.90 -10.85 4.11
C LYS A 71 -2.31 -10.60 3.61
N ARG A 72 -2.59 -9.35 3.27
CA ARG A 72 -3.79 -8.90 2.57
C ARG A 72 -3.41 -8.31 1.22
N TYR A 73 -4.04 -8.81 0.18
CA TYR A 73 -3.91 -8.25 -1.17
C TYR A 73 -5.00 -7.22 -1.42
N PHE A 74 -4.66 -6.20 -2.20
CA PHE A 74 -5.60 -5.15 -2.59
C PHE A 74 -5.68 -5.03 -4.10
N LYS A 75 -6.90 -4.84 -4.60
CA LYS A 75 -7.13 -4.22 -5.91
C LYS A 75 -6.87 -2.71 -5.83
N GLY A 76 -6.61 -2.06 -6.96
CA GLY A 76 -6.35 -0.63 -7.01
C GLY A 76 -7.48 0.18 -6.37
N ALA A 77 -8.74 -0.16 -6.71
CA ALA A 77 -9.92 0.47 -6.15
C ALA A 77 -10.08 0.25 -4.63
N GLU A 78 -9.79 -0.96 -4.15
CA GLU A 78 -9.85 -1.29 -2.72
C GLU A 78 -8.78 -0.53 -1.93
N LEU A 79 -7.57 -0.43 -2.49
CA LEU A 79 -6.47 0.35 -1.89
C LEU A 79 -6.80 1.84 -1.85
N ALA A 80 -7.48 2.37 -2.88
CA ALA A 80 -7.94 3.76 -2.88
C ALA A 80 -9.02 4.00 -1.82
N ALA A 81 -9.98 3.08 -1.67
CA ALA A 81 -10.98 3.18 -0.60
C ALA A 81 -10.33 3.15 0.80
N GLU A 82 -9.35 2.28 1.02
CA GLU A 82 -8.56 2.20 2.26
C GLU A 82 -7.70 3.46 2.52
N LEU A 83 -7.42 4.25 1.50
CA LEU A 83 -6.77 5.55 1.62
C LEU A 83 -7.76 6.69 1.90
N GLY A 84 -9.05 6.41 2.02
CA GLY A 84 -10.10 7.44 2.11
C GLY A 84 -10.35 8.16 0.78
N GLY A 85 -9.99 7.53 -0.34
CA GLY A 85 -9.99 8.11 -1.69
C GLY A 85 -8.61 8.09 -2.32
N GLY A 86 -8.52 8.49 -3.59
CA GLY A 86 -7.25 8.61 -4.31
C GLY A 86 -7.33 8.17 -5.76
N ASN A 87 -6.26 8.47 -6.49
CA ASN A 87 -6.10 8.11 -7.89
C ASN A 87 -5.25 6.86 -8.03
N VAL A 88 -5.79 5.81 -8.65
CA VAL A 88 -5.02 4.63 -9.06
C VAL A 88 -4.08 5.06 -10.19
N LEU A 89 -2.78 5.00 -9.93
CA LEU A 89 -1.73 5.34 -10.89
C LEU A 89 -1.27 4.12 -11.68
N HIS A 90 -1.39 2.92 -11.11
CA HIS A 90 -1.01 1.67 -11.75
C HIS A 90 -1.76 0.48 -11.13
N GLU A 91 -2.15 -0.49 -11.95
CA GLU A 91 -2.74 -1.75 -11.53
C GLU A 91 -2.18 -2.89 -12.41
N GLY A 92 -1.58 -3.89 -11.77
CA GLY A 92 -0.86 -4.98 -12.43
C GLY A 92 -0.38 -5.99 -11.39
N ARG A 93 0.91 -6.35 -11.37
CA ARG A 93 1.48 -7.13 -10.25
C ARG A 93 1.49 -6.34 -8.93
N PHE A 94 1.46 -5.02 -9.03
CA PHE A 94 1.37 -4.09 -7.92
C PHE A 94 0.23 -3.13 -8.16
N ALA A 95 -0.39 -2.64 -7.10
CA ALA A 95 -1.31 -1.53 -7.12
C ALA A 95 -0.58 -0.29 -6.59
N VAL A 96 -0.67 0.82 -7.32
CA VAL A 96 -0.11 2.12 -6.91
C VAL A 96 -1.24 3.13 -6.83
N VAL A 97 -1.44 3.72 -5.66
CA VAL A 97 -2.46 4.74 -5.43
C VAL A 97 -1.83 5.99 -4.83
N ARG A 98 -2.24 7.15 -5.34
CA ARG A 98 -1.94 8.46 -4.77
C ARG A 98 -3.18 9.02 -4.09
N ALA A 99 -3.05 9.42 -2.82
CA ALA A 99 -4.13 9.98 -2.01
C ALA A 99 -3.65 11.20 -1.22
#